data_AF-A0A538ABL5-F1
#
_entry.id   AF-A0A538ABL5-F1
#
_cell.length_a   1.000
_cell.length_b   1.000
_cell.length_c   1.000
_cell.angle_alpha   90.00
_cell.angle_beta   90.00
_cell.angle_gamma   90.00
#
_symmetry.space_group_name_H-M   'P 1'
#
loop_
_entity.id
_entity.type
_entity.pdbx_description
1 polymer ?
#
loop_
_entity_poly.entity_id
_entity_poly.type
_entity_poly.pdbx_seq_one_letter_code
_entity_poly.pdbx_strand_id
1 'polypeptide(L)'
;MEGYVVVTVDDHKVGKVVGESGGYLIVEQGTLKKSKHALPREFAHVDEAEQQVRMTVSKDVFCDSPKVNGAPDERAIAAHYGLRETVPENLPQSADEQELRTGITPATEERAQIREGRSEAGLPEESPALLGDRVSGTEERQD
;
A
#
# COMPACT_ATOMS: atom_id res chain seq x y z
N MET A 1 20.65 -17.37 14.67
CA MET A 1 20.28 -17.74 13.28
C MET A 1 21.49 -17.92 12.36
N GLU A 2 22.70 -17.52 12.76
CA GLU A 2 23.90 -17.78 11.96
C GLU A 2 24.09 -19.29 11.75
N GLY A 3 24.45 -19.67 10.52
CA GLY A 3 24.60 -21.06 10.11
C GLY A 3 23.35 -21.71 9.52
N TYR A 4 22.17 -21.09 9.64
CA TYR A 4 20.91 -21.65 9.13
C TYR A 4 20.95 -21.71 7.60
N VAL A 5 20.35 -22.77 7.04
CA VAL A 5 20.27 -22.95 5.59
C VAL A 5 19.08 -22.16 5.06
N VAL A 6 19.33 -21.35 4.02
CA VAL A 6 18.27 -20.57 3.39
C VAL A 6 17.74 -21.33 2.18
N VAL A 7 16.43 -21.54 2.16
CA VAL A 7 15.71 -22.26 1.11
C VAL A 7 14.60 -21.39 0.52
N THR A 8 14.27 -21.56 -0.75
CA THR A 8 13.08 -20.92 -1.35
C THR A 8 11.80 -21.66 -0.93
N VAL A 9 10.64 -21.10 -1.29
CA VAL A 9 9.35 -21.78 -1.15
C VAL A 9 9.28 -23.14 -1.84
N ASP A 10 10.06 -23.34 -2.90
CA ASP A 10 10.20 -24.62 -3.63
C ASP A 10 11.24 -25.56 -3.02
N ASP A 11 11.68 -25.32 -1.77
CA ASP A 11 12.72 -26.08 -1.07
C ASP A 11 14.09 -26.10 -1.77
N HIS A 12 14.34 -25.15 -2.69
CA HIS A 12 15.66 -25.00 -3.30
C HIS A 12 16.62 -24.27 -2.38
N LYS A 13 17.76 -24.92 -2.10
CA LYS A 13 18.84 -24.31 -1.32
C LYS A 13 19.48 -23.14 -2.05
N VAL A 14 19.50 -22.00 -1.38
CA VAL A 14 20.11 -20.75 -1.88
C VAL A 14 21.48 -20.52 -1.26
N GLY A 15 21.58 -20.67 0.06
CA GLY A 15 22.79 -20.28 0.78
C GLY A 15 22.72 -20.55 2.28
N LYS A 16 23.55 -19.83 3.04
CA LYS A 16 23.59 -19.90 4.51
C LYS A 16 23.58 -18.51 5.11
N VAL A 17 22.90 -18.36 6.25
CA VAL A 17 22.94 -17.11 7.04
C VAL A 17 24.31 -16.97 7.68
N VAL A 18 24.97 -15.83 7.46
CA VAL A 18 26.29 -15.49 8.02
C VAL A 18 26.24 -14.29 8.98
N GLY A 19 25.06 -13.72 9.20
CA GLY A 19 24.85 -12.63 10.14
C GLY A 19 23.48 -11.99 10.00
N GLU A 20 23.19 -11.02 10.85
CA GLU A 20 22.00 -10.16 10.78
C GLU A 20 22.39 -8.70 11.03
N SER A 21 21.71 -7.76 10.39
CA SER A 21 21.96 -6.31 10.54
C SER A 21 20.73 -5.52 10.14
N GLY A 22 20.29 -4.57 10.97
CA GLY A 22 19.27 -3.57 10.59
C GLY A 22 17.92 -4.14 10.13
N GLY A 23 17.54 -5.35 10.58
CA GLY A 23 16.33 -6.03 10.10
C GLY A 23 16.51 -6.88 8.83
N TYR A 24 17.75 -7.04 8.36
CA TYR A 24 18.12 -7.91 7.25
C TYR A 24 18.94 -9.11 7.73
N LEU A 25 18.70 -10.27 7.12
CA LEU A 25 19.53 -11.45 7.24
C LEU A 25 20.61 -11.41 6.15
N ILE A 26 21.87 -11.53 6.55
CA ILE A 26 22.99 -11.58 5.62
C ILE A 26 23.21 -13.03 5.23
N VAL A 27 23.02 -13.32 3.94
CA VAL A 27 23.07 -14.68 3.39
C VAL A 27 24.23 -14.77 2.42
N GLU A 28 25.11 -15.74 2.66
CA GLU A 28 26.21 -16.08 1.76
C GLU A 28 25.75 -17.13 0.75
N GLN A 29 25.98 -16.83 -0.53
CA GLN A 29 25.67 -17.72 -1.64
C GLN A 29 26.89 -17.94 -2.54
N GLY A 30 26.88 -19.07 -3.26
CA GLY A 30 27.90 -19.45 -4.24
C GLY A 30 29.04 -20.30 -3.66
N THR A 31 29.47 -21.31 -4.43
CA THR A 31 30.52 -22.26 -4.02
C THR A 31 31.93 -21.78 -4.40
N LEU A 32 32.10 -21.19 -5.59
CA LEU A 32 33.39 -20.67 -6.08
C LEU A 32 33.58 -19.17 -5.85
N LYS A 33 32.53 -18.36 -6.06
CA LYS A 33 32.53 -16.92 -5.82
C LYS A 33 31.49 -16.59 -4.77
N LYS A 34 31.91 -16.63 -3.51
CA LYS A 34 31.06 -16.28 -2.38
C LYS A 34 30.62 -14.83 -2.49
N SER A 35 29.32 -14.61 -2.59
CA SER A 35 28.72 -13.28 -2.57
C SER A 35 27.75 -13.22 -1.40
N LYS A 36 27.75 -12.10 -0.69
CA LYS A 36 26.84 -11.87 0.44
C LYS A 36 25.73 -10.95 -0.02
N HIS A 37 24.50 -11.30 0.34
CA HIS A 37 23.30 -10.55 -0.02
C HIS A 37 22.44 -10.39 1.22
N ALA A 38 21.70 -9.29 1.28
CA ALA A 38 20.77 -9.03 2.36
C ALA A 38 19.37 -9.53 1.97
N LEU A 39 18.75 -10.29 2.86
CA LEU A 39 17.36 -10.73 2.78
C LEU A 39 16.55 -10.00 3.86
N PRO A 40 15.52 -9.21 3.51
CA PRO A 40 14.67 -8.57 4.50
C PRO A 40 13.94 -9.62 5.36
N ARG A 41 13.84 -9.39 6.67
CA ARG A 41 13.13 -10.33 7.57
C ARG A 41 11.65 -10.49 7.23
N GLU A 42 11.03 -9.49 6.59
CA GLU A 42 9.65 -9.57 6.09
C GLU A 42 9.43 -10.70 5.08
N PHE A 43 10.48 -11.07 4.33
CA PHE A 43 10.45 -12.16 3.36
C PHE A 43 11.10 -13.44 3.87
N ALA A 44 11.45 -13.52 5.15
CA ALA A 44 12.15 -14.65 5.74
C ALA A 44 11.32 -15.27 6.88
N HIS A 45 10.91 -16.52 6.68
CA HIS A 45 10.30 -17.32 7.73
C HIS A 45 11.33 -18.26 8.34
N VAL A 46 11.51 -18.20 9.66
CA VAL A 46 12.50 -19.03 10.36
C VAL A 46 11.82 -20.30 10.84
N ASP A 47 12.31 -21.45 10.37
CA ASP A 47 11.97 -22.75 10.93
C ASP A 47 13.05 -23.16 11.93
N GLU A 48 12.72 -23.07 13.21
CA GLU A 48 13.65 -23.40 14.29
C GLU A 48 13.85 -24.91 14.45
N ALA A 49 12.88 -25.74 14.05
CA ALA A 49 12.95 -27.19 14.18
C ALA A 49 13.95 -27.79 13.19
N GLU A 50 13.93 -27.29 11.94
CA GLU A 50 14.85 -27.75 10.90
C GLU A 50 16.12 -26.90 10.77
N GLN A 51 16.23 -25.81 11.54
CA GLN A 51 17.30 -24.81 11.43
C GLN A 51 17.42 -24.22 10.01
N GLN A 52 16.26 -23.94 9.41
CA GLN A 52 16.14 -23.42 8.05
C GLN A 52 15.47 -22.05 8.03
N VAL A 53 15.77 -21.26 7.01
CA VAL A 53 15.08 -20.01 6.73
C VAL A 53 14.43 -20.14 5.36
N ARG A 54 13.10 -20.15 5.32
CA ARG A 54 12.32 -20.19 4.10
C ARG A 54 12.07 -18.77 3.60
N MET A 55 12.61 -18.44 2.43
CA MET A 55 12.36 -17.16 1.79
C MET A 55 11.12 -17.23 0.89
N THR A 56 10.30 -16.17 0.92
CA THR A 56 9.13 -16.03 0.03
C THR A 56 9.48 -15.44 -1.32
N VAL A 57 10.67 -14.85 -1.48
CA VAL A 57 11.17 -14.35 -2.75
C VAL A 57 11.84 -15.45 -3.57
N SER A 58 11.77 -15.34 -4.89
CA SER A 58 12.45 -16.27 -5.80
C SER A 58 13.97 -16.14 -5.68
N LYS A 59 14.68 -17.24 -5.96
CA LYS A 59 16.15 -17.28 -5.96
C LYS A 59 16.75 -16.21 -6.87
N ASP A 60 16.19 -16.01 -8.07
CA ASP A 60 16.71 -15.03 -9.03
C ASP A 60 16.63 -13.59 -8.50
N VAL A 61 15.50 -13.22 -7.87
CA VAL A 61 15.30 -11.89 -7.24
C VAL A 61 16.32 -11.69 -6.12
N PHE A 62 16.57 -12.72 -5.33
CA PHE A 62 17.57 -12.68 -4.27
C PHE A 62 19.01 -12.61 -4.83
N CYS A 63 19.32 -13.33 -5.91
CA CYS A 63 20.64 -13.33 -6.54
C CYS A 63 20.97 -12.00 -7.23
N ASP A 64 19.96 -11.32 -7.77
CA ASP A 64 20.10 -10.01 -8.40
C ASP A 64 20.23 -8.87 -7.38
N SER A 65 19.94 -9.15 -6.10
CA SER A 65 19.96 -8.13 -5.05
C SER A 65 21.34 -7.50 -4.84
N PRO A 66 21.41 -6.26 -4.32
CA PRO A 66 22.67 -5.58 -4.02
C PRO A 66 23.61 -6.42 -3.16
N LYS A 67 24.86 -6.53 -3.60
CA LYS A 67 25.91 -7.25 -2.85
C LYS A 67 26.32 -6.48 -1.61
N VAL A 68 26.44 -7.18 -0.49
CA VAL A 68 26.87 -6.63 0.79
C VAL A 68 28.37 -6.85 0.97
N ASN A 69 29.16 -5.82 0.69
CA ASN A 69 30.61 -5.81 0.91
C ASN A 69 30.97 -5.00 2.18
N GLY A 70 30.50 -5.46 3.34
CA GLY A 70 30.65 -4.75 4.62
C GLY A 70 29.30 -4.33 5.19
N ALA A 71 29.12 -3.04 5.45
CA ALA A 71 27.84 -2.52 5.91
C ALA A 71 26.76 -2.62 4.80
N PRO A 72 25.59 -3.19 5.08
CA PRO A 72 24.51 -3.27 4.10
C PRO A 72 23.94 -1.87 3.80
N ASP A 73 23.79 -1.54 2.52
CA ASP A 73 23.08 -0.34 2.09
C ASP A 73 21.57 -0.61 2.14
N GLU A 74 20.98 -0.35 3.30
CA GLU A 74 19.55 -0.59 3.57
C GLU A 74 18.66 0.14 2.56
N ARG A 75 19.07 1.30 2.03
CA ARG A 75 18.28 2.04 1.05
C ARG A 75 18.24 1.33 -0.28
N ALA A 76 19.39 0.85 -0.77
CA ALA A 76 19.47 0.10 -2.02
C ALA A 76 18.73 -1.24 -1.90
N ILE A 77 18.86 -1.92 -0.75
CA ILE A 77 18.16 -3.18 -0.48
C ILE A 77 16.65 -2.96 -0.43
N ALA A 78 16.17 -1.99 0.34
CA ALA A 78 14.74 -1.69 0.44
C ALA A 78 14.14 -1.28 -0.92
N ALA A 79 14.88 -0.53 -1.74
CA ALA A 79 14.45 -0.18 -3.09
C ALA A 79 14.32 -1.43 -3.99
N HIS A 80 15.30 -2.34 -3.94
CA HIS A 80 15.28 -3.59 -4.73
C HIS A 80 14.09 -4.48 -4.40
N TYR A 81 13.76 -4.61 -3.12
CA TYR A 81 12.66 -5.44 -2.65
C TYR A 81 11.31 -4.71 -2.60
N GLY A 82 11.23 -3.44 -3.06
CA GLY A 82 9.99 -2.67 -3.04
C GLY A 82 9.47 -2.33 -1.64
N LEU A 83 10.32 -2.38 -0.62
CA LEU A 83 9.98 -2.08 0.78
C LEU A 83 9.99 -0.58 1.10
N ARG A 84 10.34 0.26 0.13
CA ARG A 84 10.16 1.71 0.27
C ARG A 84 8.68 2.04 0.13
N GLU A 85 8.15 2.77 1.11
CA GLU A 85 6.88 3.47 0.97
C GLU A 85 7.06 4.55 -0.11
N THR A 86 6.86 4.17 -1.37
CA THR A 86 6.77 5.14 -2.46
C THR A 86 5.34 5.64 -2.43
N VAL A 87 5.06 6.66 -1.61
CA VAL A 87 3.93 7.53 -1.92
C VAL A 87 4.26 8.09 -3.30
N PRO A 88 3.50 7.75 -4.36
CA PRO A 88 3.74 8.35 -5.66
C PRO A 88 3.64 9.85 -5.45
N GLU A 89 4.69 10.60 -5.81
CA GLU A 89 4.78 12.05 -5.58
C GLU A 89 3.63 12.84 -6.22
N ASN A 90 2.81 12.17 -7.03
CA ASN A 90 1.69 12.74 -7.76
C ASN A 90 0.35 12.06 -7.45
N LEU A 91 0.14 11.42 -6.29
CA LEU A 91 -1.22 11.07 -5.89
C LEU A 91 -1.99 12.33 -5.49
N PRO A 92 -3.26 12.48 -5.91
CA PRO A 92 -4.11 13.53 -5.39
C PRO A 92 -4.29 13.31 -3.89
N GLN A 93 -4.06 14.34 -3.09
CA GLN A 93 -4.19 14.23 -1.63
C GLN A 93 -5.67 14.24 -1.19
N SER A 94 -6.59 14.53 -2.11
CA SER A 94 -8.04 14.59 -1.88
C SER A 94 -8.83 14.45 -3.19
N ALA A 95 -10.13 14.15 -3.08
CA ALA A 95 -11.04 14.05 -4.23
C ALA A 95 -11.11 15.38 -5.01
N ASP A 96 -11.21 16.53 -4.33
CA ASP A 96 -11.24 17.84 -4.99
C ASP A 96 -9.95 18.11 -5.80
N GLU A 97 -8.78 17.65 -5.32
CA GLU A 97 -7.51 17.77 -6.05
C GLU A 97 -7.49 16.89 -7.31
N GLN A 98 -8.09 15.70 -7.23
CA GLN A 98 -8.25 14.81 -8.39
C GLN A 98 -9.20 15.41 -9.43
N GLU A 99 -10.29 16.02 -8.99
CA GLU A 99 -11.27 16.69 -9.85
C GLU A 99 -10.60 17.85 -10.60
N LEU A 100 -9.90 18.73 -9.89
CA LEU A 100 -9.15 19.84 -10.52
C LEU A 100 -8.13 19.37 -11.57
N ARG A 101 -7.39 18.29 -11.28
CA ARG A 101 -6.42 17.72 -12.24
C ARG A 101 -7.07 17.12 -13.48
N THR A 102 -8.29 16.61 -13.37
CA THR A 102 -9.06 16.05 -14.48
C THR A 102 -9.92 17.09 -15.19
N GLY A 103 -9.84 18.36 -14.78
CA GLY A 103 -10.63 19.46 -15.32
C GLY A 103 -12.08 19.47 -14.85
N ILE A 104 -12.39 18.74 -13.78
CA ILE A 104 -13.71 18.70 -13.13
C ILE A 104 -13.72 19.77 -12.04
N THR A 105 -14.79 20.56 -11.99
CA THR A 105 -15.00 21.52 -10.91
C THR A 105 -15.32 20.78 -9.62
N PRO A 106 -14.61 21.04 -8.50
CA PRO A 106 -14.86 20.34 -7.25
C PRO A 106 -16.25 20.65 -6.68
N ALA A 107 -16.90 19.64 -6.10
CA ALA A 107 -18.26 19.76 -5.55
C ALA A 107 -18.39 20.85 -4.46
N THR A 108 -17.31 21.16 -3.77
CA THR A 108 -17.25 22.26 -2.79
C THR A 108 -17.42 23.62 -3.47
N GLU A 109 -16.79 23.81 -4.63
CA GLU A 109 -16.90 25.05 -5.41
C GLU A 109 -18.25 25.16 -6.12
N GLU A 110 -18.79 24.04 -6.62
CA GLU A 110 -20.16 24.00 -7.18
C GLU A 110 -21.21 24.44 -6.12
N ARG A 111 -21.09 23.93 -4.89
CA ARG A 111 -21.98 24.32 -3.78
C ARG A 111 -21.79 25.78 -3.36
N ALA A 112 -20.56 26.30 -3.40
CA ALA A 112 -20.29 27.71 -3.13
C ALA A 112 -20.95 28.61 -4.17
N GLN A 113 -20.84 28.28 -5.47
CA GLN A 113 -21.47 29.04 -6.56
C GLN A 113 -23.00 29.11 -6.45
N ILE A 114 -23.65 28.00 -6.04
CA ILE A 114 -25.10 27.97 -5.81
C ILE A 114 -25.48 28.88 -4.64
N ARG A 115 -24.67 28.91 -3.58
CA ARG A 115 -24.90 29.77 -2.40
C ARG A 115 -24.63 31.25 -2.70
N GLU A 116 -23.59 31.56 -3.48
CA GLU A 116 -23.16 32.93 -3.80
C GLU A 116 -23.97 33.58 -4.92
N GLY A 117 -24.86 32.83 -5.57
CA GLY A 117 -25.89 33.38 -6.45
C GLY A 117 -25.29 34.13 -7.63
N ARG A 118 -24.55 33.42 -8.49
CA ARG A 118 -24.20 33.93 -9.84
C ARG A 118 -25.50 34.19 -10.60
N SER A 119 -25.96 35.42 -10.46
CA SER A 119 -27.14 35.99 -11.08
C SER A 119 -26.88 36.11 -12.58
N GLU A 120 -27.36 35.16 -13.38
CA GLU A 120 -27.68 35.33 -14.80
C GLU A 120 -28.44 34.10 -15.34
N ALA A 121 -29.66 33.87 -14.83
CA ALA A 121 -30.78 33.25 -15.55
C ALA A 121 -32.04 33.45 -14.70
N GLY A 122 -33.11 33.94 -15.32
CA GLY A 122 -34.32 34.43 -14.66
C GLY A 122 -34.89 33.51 -13.58
N LEU A 123 -35.32 34.13 -12.50
CA LEU A 123 -36.16 33.56 -11.45
C LEU A 123 -37.32 32.75 -12.07
N PRO A 124 -37.50 31.45 -11.74
CA PRO A 124 -38.85 30.98 -11.49
C PRO A 124 -39.20 31.41 -10.06
N GLU A 125 -40.06 32.43 -9.95
CA GLU A 125 -40.70 32.82 -8.69
C GLU A 125 -41.70 31.75 -8.23
N GLU A 126 -41.29 30.52 -7.93
CA GLU A 126 -42.17 29.56 -7.22
C GLU A 126 -41.35 28.72 -6.25
N SER A 127 -41.30 29.15 -4.98
CA SER A 127 -40.81 28.34 -3.86
C SER A 127 -41.81 27.23 -3.50
N PRO A 128 -41.33 26.09 -2.97
CA PRO A 128 -42.09 24.85 -2.87
C PRO A 128 -43.10 24.90 -1.73
N ALA A 129 -44.39 24.74 -2.04
CA ALA A 129 -45.38 24.45 -1.02
C ALA A 129 -45.19 23.01 -0.51
N LEU A 130 -44.66 22.92 0.72
CA LEU A 130 -44.68 21.73 1.57
C LEU A 130 -46.14 21.32 1.84
N LEU A 131 -46.72 20.45 1.00
CA LEU A 131 -47.99 19.79 1.30
C LEU A 131 -47.73 18.43 1.98
N GLY A 132 -47.20 18.50 3.19
CA GLY A 132 -47.16 17.39 4.13
C GLY A 132 -48.27 17.56 5.16
N ASP A 133 -49.53 17.37 4.77
CA ASP A 133 -50.61 17.19 5.74
C ASP A 133 -50.98 15.71 5.83
N ARG A 134 -50.52 15.08 6.92
CA ARG A 134 -50.98 13.76 7.35
C ARG A 134 -52.38 13.93 7.94
N VAL A 135 -53.40 13.35 7.32
CA VAL A 135 -54.59 12.96 8.08
C VAL A 135 -54.46 11.48 8.42
N SER A 136 -54.00 11.24 9.64
CA SER A 136 -54.08 9.97 10.35
C SER A 136 -55.53 9.50 10.41
N GLY A 137 -55.79 8.25 10.05
CA GLY A 137 -57.13 7.68 10.04
C GLY A 137 -57.75 7.52 11.43
N THR A 138 -59.07 7.38 11.46
CA THR A 138 -59.79 6.60 12.47
C THR A 138 -61.10 6.09 11.86
N GLU A 139 -61.18 4.77 11.64
CA GLU A 139 -62.44 4.04 11.59
C GLU A 139 -63.13 4.17 12.95
N GLU A 140 -64.41 4.56 13.00
CA GLU A 140 -65.35 4.08 14.02
C GLU A 140 -66.78 3.99 13.45
N ARG A 141 -67.50 2.97 13.92
CA ARG A 141 -68.78 2.43 13.44
C ARG A 141 -70.02 3.09 14.09
N GLN A 142 -71.18 2.69 13.54
CA GLN A 142 -72.55 2.63 14.11
C GLN A 142 -73.33 3.96 14.11
N ASP A 143 -74.60 4.00 13.69
CA ASP A 143 -75.72 3.07 13.95
C ASP A 143 -76.57 2.78 12.70
#